data_AF-F8P4J7-F1
#
_entry.id   AF-F8P4J7-F1
#
_cell.length_a   1.000
_cell.length_b   1.000
_cell.length_c   1.000
_cell.angle_alpha   90.00
_cell.angle_beta   90.00
_cell.angle_gamma   90.00
#
_symmetry.space_group_name_H-M   'P 1'
#
loop_
_entity.id
_entity.type
_entity.pdbx_description
1 polymer ?
#
loop_
_entity_poly.entity_id
_entity_poly.type
_entity_poly.pdbx_seq_one_letter_code
_entity_poly.pdbx_strand_id
1 'polypeptide(L)' 'MHPQLSDKRIVCREFIQALDACHSNNWARLTGGCNREKDSLNQCLRKERVERSSRNRQNAKEQRLRVEQAWRELHEDE' A
#
# COMPACT_ATOMS: atom_id res chain seq x y z
N MET A 1 -5.22 -16.36 3.83
CA MET A 1 -4.63 -15.02 4.04
C MET A 1 -3.22 -15.03 3.48
N HIS A 2 -2.89 -14.12 2.55
CA HIS A 2 -1.60 -14.12 1.86
C HIS A 2 -0.48 -13.64 2.81
N PRO A 3 0.62 -14.40 2.99
CA PRO A 3 1.66 -14.08 3.98
C PRO A 3 2.45 -12.80 3.67
N GLN A 4 2.52 -12.37 2.42
CA GLN A 4 3.30 -11.18 1.99
C GLN A 4 2.60 -9.82 2.25
N LEU A 5 2.23 -9.53 3.51
CA LEU A 5 1.59 -8.26 3.88
C LEU A 5 2.36 -7.44 4.92
N SER A 6 3.62 -7.76 5.27
CA SER A 6 4.38 -7.12 6.39
C SER A 6 4.08 -5.62 6.62
N ASP A 7 4.38 -4.74 5.65
CA ASP A 7 4.17 -3.29 5.81
C ASP A 7 2.69 -2.89 5.73
N LYS A 8 1.92 -3.58 4.87
CA LYS A 8 0.49 -3.33 4.67
C LYS A 8 -0.35 -3.76 5.87
N ARG A 9 0.17 -4.65 6.70
CA ARG A 9 -0.47 -5.08 7.96
C ARG A 9 -0.53 -3.96 8.99
N ILE A 10 0.35 -2.97 8.91
CA ILE A 10 0.34 -1.85 9.87
C ILE A 10 -0.78 -0.88 9.49
N VAL A 11 -0.87 -0.44 8.23
CA VAL A 11 -1.84 0.57 7.79
C VAL A 11 -3.28 0.03 7.79
N CYS A 12 -3.50 -1.19 7.29
CA CYS A 12 -4.84 -1.78 7.21
C CYS A 12 -5.13 -2.78 8.34
N ARG A 13 -4.47 -2.64 9.50
CA ARG A 13 -4.50 -3.62 10.60
C ARG A 13 -5.91 -3.96 11.05
N GLU A 14 -6.74 -2.95 11.29
CA GLU A 14 -8.09 -3.11 11.82
C GLU A 14 -8.99 -3.87 10.85
N PHE A 15 -8.87 -3.60 9.54
CA PHE A 15 -9.62 -4.32 8.51
C PHE A 15 -9.16 -5.78 8.36
N ILE A 16 -7.85 -6.03 8.54
CA ILE A 16 -7.30 -7.39 8.55
C ILE A 16 -7.84 -8.15 9.76
N GLN A 17 -7.81 -7.54 10.95
CA GLN A 17 -8.34 -8.14 12.17
C GLN A 17 -9.85 -8.41 12.08
N ALA A 18 -10.63 -7.51 11.49
CA ALA A 18 -12.06 -7.71 11.25
C ALA A 18 -12.33 -8.90 10.32
N LEU A 19 -11.56 -9.03 9.24
CA LEU A 19 -11.70 -10.14 8.30
C LEU A 19 -11.20 -11.46 8.92
N ASP A 20 -10.12 -11.43 9.69
CA ASP A 20 -9.61 -12.61 10.43
C ASP A 20 -10.63 -13.07 11.48
N ALA A 21 -11.27 -12.14 12.19
CA ALA A 21 -12.34 -12.43 13.14
C ALA A 21 -13.56 -13.04 12.43
N CYS A 22 -13.96 -12.54 11.26
CA CYS A 22 -15.05 -13.17 10.50
C CYS A 22 -14.67 -14.58 10.03
N HIS A 23 -13.43 -14.76 9.56
CA HIS A 23 -12.92 -16.05 9.13
C HIS A 23 -12.70 -17.07 10.25
N SER A 24 -12.77 -16.67 11.53
CA SER A 24 -12.77 -17.63 12.64
C SER A 24 -14.02 -18.52 12.60
N ASN A 25 -15.10 -18.08 11.92
CA ASN A 25 -16.23 -18.91 11.56
C ASN A 25 -16.00 -19.54 10.16
N ASN A 26 -15.75 -20.85 10.15
CA ASN A 26 -15.49 -21.60 8.92
C ASN A 26 -16.64 -21.55 7.91
N TRP A 27 -17.89 -21.53 8.37
CA TRP A 27 -19.05 -21.49 7.48
C TRP A 27 -19.20 -20.13 6.80
N ALA A 28 -19.10 -19.03 7.56
CA ALA A 28 -19.19 -17.68 7.00
C ALA A 28 -18.09 -17.41 5.95
N ARG A 29 -16.90 -17.97 6.15
CA ARG A 29 -15.81 -17.91 5.18
C ARG A 29 -16.14 -18.63 3.87
N LEU A 30 -16.77 -19.80 3.93
CA LEU A 30 -17.06 -20.62 2.75
C LEU A 30 -18.27 -20.15 1.96
N THR A 31 -19.27 -19.57 2.65
CA THR A 31 -20.53 -19.12 2.02
C THR A 31 -20.52 -17.66 1.59
N GLY A 32 -19.42 -16.92 1.84
CA GLY A 32 -19.31 -15.51 1.50
C GLY A 32 -19.91 -14.54 2.54
N GLY A 33 -20.21 -15.02 3.75
CA GLY A 33 -20.68 -14.20 4.87
C GLY A 33 -19.70 -13.10 5.32
N CYS A 34 -18.42 -13.20 4.93
CA CYS A 34 -17.37 -12.22 5.24
C CYS A 34 -17.09 -11.20 4.12
N ASN A 35 -17.96 -11.10 3.11
CA ASN A 35 -17.71 -10.23 1.94
C ASN A 35 -17.61 -8.75 2.31
N ARG A 36 -18.38 -8.28 3.29
CA ARG A 36 -18.35 -6.88 3.73
C ARG A 36 -17.00 -6.47 4.33
N GLU A 37 -16.45 -7.32 5.21
CA GLU A 37 -15.14 -7.14 5.83
C GLU A 37 -14.05 -7.23 4.77
N LYS A 38 -14.19 -8.16 3.82
CA LYS A 38 -13.29 -8.31 2.68
C LYS A 38 -13.28 -7.06 1.80
N ASP A 39 -14.44 -6.49 1.49
CA ASP A 39 -14.55 -5.29 0.67
C ASP A 39 -13.95 -4.07 1.36
N SER A 40 -14.16 -3.96 2.68
CA SER A 40 -13.54 -2.91 3.51
C SER A 40 -12.00 -3.01 3.48
N LEU A 41 -11.47 -4.22 3.65
CA LEU A 41 -10.03 -4.47 3.53
C LEU A 41 -9.50 -4.13 2.13
N ASN A 42 -10.22 -4.51 1.07
CA ASN A 42 -9.83 -4.21 -0.30
C ASN A 42 -9.76 -2.71 -0.56
N GLN A 43 -10.71 -1.94 -0.04
CA GLN A 43 -10.71 -0.47 -0.15
C GLN A 43 -9.49 0.14 0.54
N CYS A 44 -9.17 -0.31 1.77
CA CYS A 44 -7.97 0.14 2.47
C CYS A 44 -6.69 -0.17 1.69
N LEU A 45 -6.52 -1.41 1.23
CA LEU A 45 -5.35 -1.82 0.45
C LEU A 45 -5.23 -1.08 -0.88
N ARG A 46 -6.36 -0.73 -1.50
CA ARG A 46 -6.39 0.07 -2.73
C ARG A 46 -5.91 1.49 -2.46
N LYS A 47 -6.39 2.11 -1.38
CA LYS A 47 -5.98 3.45 -0.96
C LYS A 47 -4.47 3.51 -0.66
N GLU A 48 -3.97 2.59 0.18
CA GLU A 48 -2.54 2.50 0.51
C GLU A 48 -1.68 2.31 -0.74
N ARG A 49 -2.12 1.47 -1.69
CA ARG A 49 -1.42 1.31 -2.98
C ARG A 49 -1.32 2.64 -3.74
N VAL A 50 -2.39 3.42 -3.80
CA VAL A 50 -2.41 4.71 -4.52
C VAL A 50 -1.49 5.72 -3.83
N GLU A 51 -1.56 5.83 -2.51
CA GLU A 51 -0.74 6.76 -1.72
C GLU A 51 0.74 6.43 -1.84
N ARG A 52 1.13 5.16 -1.69
CA ARG A 52 2.50 4.70 -1.90
C ARG A 52 2.99 4.99 -3.31
N SER A 53 2.18 4.71 -4.33
CA SER A 53 2.53 5.03 -5.71
C SER A 53 2.68 6.55 -5.92
N SER A 54 1.90 7.38 -5.24
CA SER A 54 2.02 8.83 -5.28
C SER A 54 3.34 9.32 -4.67
N ARG A 55 3.66 8.83 -3.46
CA ARG A 55 4.93 9.11 -2.78
C ARG A 55 6.13 8.69 -3.61
N ASN A 56 6.10 7.49 -4.21
CA ASN A 56 7.17 7.03 -5.07
C ASN A 56 7.35 7.93 -6.30
N ARG A 57 6.26 8.41 -6.90
CA ARG A 57 6.34 9.37 -8.01
C ARG A 57 6.92 10.72 -7.58
N GLN A 58 6.53 11.24 -6.42
CA GLN A 58 7.08 12.49 -5.88
C GLN A 58 8.58 12.34 -5.60
N ASN A 59 8.98 11.29 -4.89
CA ASN A 59 10.38 10.99 -4.62
C ASN A 59 11.19 10.85 -5.93
N ALA A 60 10.66 10.15 -6.94
CA ALA A 60 11.34 10.02 -8.22
C ALA A 60 11.53 11.37 -8.94
N LYS A 61 10.54 12.28 -8.85
CA LYS A 61 10.67 13.64 -9.39
C LYS A 61 11.74 14.44 -8.63
N GLU A 62 11.74 14.39 -7.31
CA GLU A 62 12.73 15.07 -6.47
C GLU A 62 14.15 14.58 -6.77
N GLN A 63 14.34 13.26 -6.87
CA GLN A 63 15.63 12.68 -7.21
C GLN A 63 16.08 13.09 -8.62
N ARG A 64 15.16 13.11 -9.59
CA ARG A 64 15.47 13.57 -10.95
C ARG A 64 15.93 15.03 -10.95
N LEU A 65 15.24 15.92 -10.21
CA LEU A 65 15.62 17.33 -10.11
C LEU A 65 17.00 17.50 -9.46
N ARG A 66 17.29 16.75 -8.39
CA ARG A 66 18.62 16.77 -7.73
C ARG A 66 19.72 16.33 -8.68
N VAL A 67 19.49 15.24 -9.41
CA VAL A 67 20.45 14.73 -10.41
C VAL A 67 20.66 15.76 -11.52
N GLU A 68 19.60 16.35 -12.06
CA GLU A 68 19.71 17.39 -13.10
C GLU A 68 20.43 18.66 -12.61
N GLN A 69 20.21 19.08 -11.36
CA GLN A 69 20.94 20.18 -10.74
C GLN A 69 22.43 19.86 -10.61
N ALA A 70 22.77 18.70 -10.04
CA ALA A 70 24.16 18.27 -9.91
C ALA A 70 24.87 18.15 -11.26
N TRP A 71 24.18 17.67 -12.29
CA TRP A 71 24.73 17.64 -13.65
C TRP A 71 24.99 19.03 -14.23
N ARG A 72 24.08 19.99 -14.02
CA ARG A 72 24.28 21.39 -14.45
C ARG A 72 25.50 22.02 -13.77
N GLU A 73 25.60 21.88 -12.45
CA GLU A 73 26.74 22.41 -11.67
C GLU A 73 28.07 21.87 -12.19
N LEU A 74 28.16 20.57 -12.51
CA LEU A 74 29.39 19.96 -13.05
C LEU A 74 29.77 20.46 -14.46
N HIS A 75 28.81 20.88 -15.28
CA HIS A 75 29.05 21.35 -16.66
C HIS A 75 29.22 22.88 -16.75
N GLU A 76 28.90 23.63 -15.69
CA GLU A 76 29.16 25.08 -15.61
C GLU A 76 30.62 25.41 -15.30
N ASP A 77 31.37 24.43 -14.76
CA ASP A 77 32.80 24.54 -14.41
C ASP A 77 33.75 24.05 -15.54
N GLU A 78 33.23 23.62 -16.70
CA GLU A 78 33.97 23.33 -17.94
C GLU A 78 33.92 24.50 -18.94
#